data_AF-A0A9X4ATG7-F1
#
_entry.id   AF-A0A9X4ATG7-F1
#
_cell.length_a   1.000
_cell.length_b   1.000
_cell.length_c   1.000
_cell.angle_alpha   90.00
_cell.angle_beta   90.00
_cell.angle_gamma   90.00
#
_symmetry.space_group_name_H-M   'P 1'
#
loop_
_entity.id
_entity.type
_entity.pdbx_description
1 polymer ?
#
loop_
_entity_poly.entity_id
_entity_poly.type
_entity_poly.pdbx_seq_one_letter_code
_entity_poly.pdbx_strand_id
1 'polypeptide(L)'
;MDVDRNGWASFRVAPLPVSSAYTLLAPDPSARVDIAVWAHKARTFFGVALELLQPKAYPNGEAPAADAAVVLVQRKGRSAATRVLVVTVPVEEAPEARVSAEAGAAAIGGAGMDVLVQRGRRVWQVSSEVAAGDDPDAPLALAAILASILLAPIVPPGGGTIFGVKGARERLGLA
;
A
#
# COMPACT_ATOMS: atom_id res chain seq x y z
N MET A 1 -16.33 8.24 -2.38
CA MET A 1 -15.13 9.08 -2.42
C MET A 1 -15.35 10.11 -3.51
N ASP A 2 -15.06 11.37 -3.25
CA ASP A 2 -15.16 12.43 -4.25
C ASP A 2 -13.89 12.40 -5.13
N VAL A 3 -14.08 12.36 -6.45
CA VAL A 3 -13.01 12.20 -7.44
C VAL A 3 -13.26 13.08 -8.66
N ASP A 4 -12.18 13.51 -9.32
CA ASP A 4 -12.26 14.25 -10.57
C ASP A 4 -12.54 13.34 -11.79
N ARG A 5 -12.53 13.93 -12.99
CA ARG A 5 -12.76 13.22 -14.26
C ARG A 5 -11.73 12.13 -14.58
N ASN A 6 -10.55 12.18 -13.96
CA ASN A 6 -9.49 11.18 -14.11
C ASN A 6 -9.55 10.11 -13.01
N GLY A 7 -10.51 10.22 -12.08
CA GLY A 7 -10.62 9.35 -10.91
C GLY A 7 -9.61 9.70 -9.81
N TRP A 8 -8.96 10.87 -9.87
CA TRP A 8 -8.05 11.35 -8.82
C TRP A 8 -8.85 11.94 -7.67
N ALA A 9 -8.36 11.83 -6.44
CA ALA A 9 -9.00 12.48 -5.29
C ALA A 9 -9.13 14.00 -5.52
N SER A 10 -10.35 14.53 -5.39
CA SER A 10 -10.66 15.97 -5.52
C SER A 10 -10.48 16.74 -4.20
N PHE A 11 -10.16 16.03 -3.12
CA PHE A 11 -9.96 16.57 -1.77
C PHE A 11 -8.48 16.50 -1.38
N ARG A 12 -8.11 17.23 -0.32
CA ARG A 12 -6.77 17.11 0.26
C ARG A 12 -6.59 15.71 0.86
N VAL A 13 -5.79 14.88 0.21
CA VAL A 13 -5.41 13.58 0.71
C VAL A 13 -4.41 13.76 1.86
N ALA A 14 -4.78 13.29 3.04
CA ALA A 14 -3.90 13.26 4.21
C ALA A 14 -3.33 11.85 4.42
N PRO A 15 -2.10 11.71 4.96
CA PRO A 15 -1.61 10.42 5.41
C PRO A 15 -2.58 9.79 6.42
N LEU A 16 -2.69 8.46 6.39
CA LEU A 16 -3.39 7.70 7.41
C LEU A 16 -2.56 7.66 8.70
N PRO A 17 -3.20 7.57 9.89
CA PRO A 17 -2.49 7.31 11.13
C PRO A 17 -1.63 6.04 11.01
N VAL A 18 -0.37 6.11 11.46
CA VAL A 18 0.54 4.95 11.39
C VAL A 18 0.04 3.75 12.21
N SER A 19 -0.85 3.99 13.18
CA SER A 19 -1.51 2.96 13.98
C SER A 19 -2.58 2.15 13.23
N SER A 20 -3.07 2.66 12.09
CA SER A 20 -4.19 2.09 11.32
C SER A 20 -3.85 1.84 9.86
N ALA A 21 -2.56 1.73 9.52
CA ALA A 21 -2.13 1.48 8.15
C ALA A 21 -0.83 0.67 8.05
N TYR A 22 -0.80 -0.26 7.10
CA TYR A 22 0.45 -0.81 6.60
C TYR A 22 1.13 0.27 5.76
N THR A 23 2.33 0.67 6.15
CA THR A 23 3.06 1.77 5.52
C THR A 23 4.20 1.22 4.67
N LEU A 24 4.32 1.72 3.44
CA LEU A 24 5.36 1.35 2.49
C LEU A 24 6.10 2.60 2.01
N LEU A 25 7.44 2.57 2.07
CA LEU A 25 8.29 3.65 1.56
C LEU A 25 8.85 3.26 0.20
N ALA A 26 8.30 3.83 -0.85
CA ALA A 26 8.68 3.56 -2.23
C ALA A 26 9.77 4.55 -2.69
N PRO A 27 10.82 4.09 -3.41
CA PRO A 27 11.82 4.96 -4.01
C PRO A 27 11.30 5.71 -5.25
N ASP A 28 10.28 5.17 -5.93
CA ASP A 28 9.60 5.85 -7.03
C ASP A 28 8.72 7.00 -6.47
N PRO A 29 8.93 8.25 -6.89
CA PRO A 29 8.14 9.40 -6.45
C PRO A 29 6.74 9.47 -7.08
N SER A 30 6.38 8.58 -8.01
CA SER A 30 5.10 8.60 -8.71
C SER A 30 3.93 8.20 -7.82
N ALA A 31 2.84 8.96 -7.85
CA ALA A 31 1.55 8.60 -7.22
C ALA A 31 0.69 7.68 -8.11
N ARG A 32 1.21 7.24 -9.26
CA ARG A 32 0.43 6.49 -10.24
C ARG A 32 -0.02 5.13 -9.71
N VAL A 33 -1.33 4.93 -9.69
CA VAL A 33 -1.99 3.65 -9.48
C VAL A 33 -2.19 2.96 -10.83
N ASP A 34 -1.30 2.03 -11.15
CA ASP A 34 -1.42 1.19 -12.35
C ASP A 34 -2.10 -0.15 -12.01
N ILE A 35 -3.44 -0.15 -12.05
CA ILE A 35 -4.22 -1.34 -11.65
C ILE A 35 -3.93 -2.55 -12.54
N ALA A 36 -3.53 -2.38 -13.79
CA ALA A 36 -3.18 -3.49 -14.67
C ALA A 36 -1.93 -4.23 -14.15
N VAL A 37 -0.89 -3.47 -13.78
CA VAL A 37 0.32 -4.03 -13.16
C VAL A 37 -0.01 -4.67 -11.80
N TRP A 38 -0.81 -3.99 -10.98
CA TRP A 38 -1.19 -4.48 -9.65
C TRP A 38 -1.97 -5.79 -9.74
N ALA A 39 -3.00 -5.83 -10.58
CA ALA A 39 -3.85 -7.01 -10.78
C ALA A 39 -3.07 -8.17 -11.41
N HIS A 40 -2.13 -7.91 -12.32
CA HIS A 40 -1.26 -8.95 -12.86
C HIS A 40 -0.38 -9.58 -11.77
N LYS A 41 0.31 -8.76 -10.95
CA LYS A 41 1.14 -9.27 -9.85
C LYS A 41 0.32 -10.02 -8.80
N ALA A 42 -0.85 -9.49 -8.44
CA ALA A 42 -1.77 -10.09 -7.50
C ALA A 42 -2.21 -11.49 -7.92
N ARG A 43 -2.63 -11.66 -9.19
CA ARG A 43 -3.05 -12.96 -9.71
C ARG A 43 -1.90 -13.94 -9.79
N THR A 44 -0.77 -13.52 -10.36
CA THR A 44 0.37 -14.41 -10.65
C THR A 44 1.04 -14.92 -9.38
N PHE A 45 1.21 -14.07 -8.35
CA PHE A 45 2.03 -14.41 -7.19
C PHE A 45 1.25 -14.61 -5.90
N PHE A 46 0.03 -14.08 -5.78
CA PHE A 46 -0.74 -14.09 -4.54
C PHE A 46 -2.10 -14.80 -4.65
N GLY A 47 -2.53 -15.18 -5.86
CA GLY A 47 -3.86 -15.77 -6.06
C GLY A 47 -5.00 -14.82 -5.68
N VAL A 48 -4.77 -13.51 -5.87
CA VAL A 48 -5.70 -12.43 -5.51
C VAL A 48 -6.15 -11.71 -6.78
N ALA A 49 -7.44 -11.42 -6.89
CA ALA A 49 -7.96 -10.50 -7.89
C ALA A 49 -8.08 -9.10 -7.29
N LEU A 50 -7.61 -8.09 -8.03
CA LEU A 50 -7.68 -6.67 -7.65
C LEU A 50 -8.43 -5.88 -8.71
N GLU A 51 -9.31 -4.99 -8.25
CA GLU A 51 -9.97 -3.97 -9.07
C GLU A 51 -9.97 -2.65 -8.32
N LEU A 52 -10.07 -1.53 -9.06
CA LEU A 52 -10.34 -0.23 -8.45
C LEU A 52 -11.84 0.02 -8.43
N LEU A 53 -12.36 0.49 -7.31
CA LEU A 53 -13.74 0.96 -7.23
C LEU A 53 -13.96 2.17 -8.16
N GLN A 54 -12.96 3.04 -8.28
CA GLN A 54 -12.90 4.15 -9.24
C GLN A 54 -11.70 3.94 -10.17
N PRO A 55 -11.90 3.69 -11.47
CA PRO A 55 -10.81 3.66 -12.44
C PRO A 55 -10.02 4.96 -12.43
N LYS A 56 -8.69 4.85 -12.60
CA LYS A 56 -7.79 6.01 -12.64
C LYS A 56 -7.15 6.16 -14.01
N ALA A 57 -7.15 7.38 -14.53
CA ALA A 57 -6.50 7.75 -15.79
C ALA A 57 -5.33 8.70 -15.52
N TYR A 58 -4.28 8.60 -16.34
CA TYR A 58 -3.08 9.43 -16.23
C TYR A 58 -2.77 10.03 -17.60
N PRO A 59 -3.59 10.99 -18.08
CA PRO A 59 -3.38 11.60 -19.38
C PRO A 59 -1.99 12.24 -19.43
N ASN A 60 -1.29 12.08 -20.55
CA ASN A 60 0.07 12.59 -20.76
C ASN A 60 1.11 12.08 -19.74
N GLY A 61 0.80 11.02 -18.98
CA GLY A 61 1.69 10.48 -17.96
C GLY A 61 1.73 11.30 -16.66
N GLU A 62 0.91 12.34 -16.53
CA GLU A 62 0.81 13.13 -15.31
C GLU A 62 0.12 12.34 -14.20
N ALA A 63 0.59 12.52 -12.96
CA ALA A 63 -0.02 11.98 -11.74
C ALA A 63 -0.15 13.10 -10.70
N PRO A 64 -1.18 13.06 -9.84
CA PRO A 64 -1.34 14.07 -8.80
C PRO A 64 -0.23 13.95 -7.75
N ALA A 65 -0.01 15.02 -6.98
CA ALA A 65 1.01 15.00 -5.91
C ALA A 65 0.67 13.96 -4.82
N ALA A 66 -0.62 13.82 -4.49
CA ALA A 66 -1.14 12.83 -3.57
C ALA A 66 -2.45 12.25 -4.12
N ASP A 67 -2.78 11.01 -3.76
CA ASP A 67 -3.99 10.36 -4.26
C ASP A 67 -4.54 9.33 -3.27
N ALA A 68 -5.81 8.99 -3.44
CA ALA A 68 -6.49 7.94 -2.70
C ALA A 68 -7.24 7.01 -3.65
N ALA A 69 -7.27 5.72 -3.31
CA ALA A 69 -7.97 4.70 -4.08
C ALA A 69 -8.66 3.71 -3.14
N VAL A 70 -9.90 3.33 -3.46
CA VAL A 70 -10.51 2.14 -2.86
C VAL A 70 -10.24 0.95 -3.79
N VAL A 71 -9.51 -0.03 -3.28
CA VAL A 71 -9.18 -1.26 -3.98
C VAL A 71 -10.12 -2.36 -3.52
N LEU A 72 -10.73 -3.04 -4.47
CA LEU A 72 -11.50 -4.26 -4.25
C LEU A 72 -10.53 -5.43 -4.27
N VAL A 73 -10.42 -6.12 -3.14
CA VAL A 73 -9.51 -7.25 -2.92
C VAL A 73 -10.33 -8.53 -2.81
N GLN A 74 -10.20 -9.41 -3.80
CA GLN A 74 -10.86 -10.72 -3.79
C GLN A 74 -9.82 -11.83 -3.65
N ARG A 75 -9.73 -12.42 -2.46
CA ARG A 75 -8.91 -13.60 -2.19
C ARG A 75 -9.69 -14.89 -2.50
N LYS A 76 -8.96 -15.94 -2.91
CA LYS A 76 -9.54 -17.27 -3.13
C LYS A 76 -10.18 -17.79 -1.84
N GLY A 77 -11.38 -18.37 -1.95
CA GLY A 77 -12.12 -18.93 -0.81
C GLY A 77 -12.92 -17.91 0.00
N ARG A 78 -12.89 -16.63 -0.36
CA ARG A 78 -13.76 -15.59 0.23
C ARG A 78 -14.99 -15.36 -0.63
N SER A 79 -16.12 -15.07 0.03
CA SER A 79 -17.42 -14.95 -0.62
C SER A 79 -17.64 -13.59 -1.28
N ALA A 80 -16.99 -12.55 -0.78
CA ALA A 80 -17.13 -11.18 -1.26
C ALA A 80 -15.78 -10.46 -1.34
N ALA A 81 -15.71 -9.48 -2.23
CA ALA A 81 -14.54 -8.62 -2.34
C ALA A 81 -14.49 -7.67 -1.14
N THR A 82 -13.30 -7.53 -0.56
CA THR A 82 -13.04 -6.63 0.55
C THR A 82 -12.59 -5.27 0.04
N ARG A 83 -13.19 -4.19 0.55
CA ARG A 83 -12.86 -2.80 0.20
C ARG A 83 -11.77 -2.29 1.10
N VAL A 84 -10.60 -2.00 0.52
CA VAL A 84 -9.43 -1.49 1.25
C VAL A 84 -9.05 -0.12 0.71
N LEU A 85 -8.90 0.85 1.60
CA LEU A 85 -8.42 2.18 1.26
C LEU A 85 -6.89 2.17 1.11
N VAL A 86 -6.40 2.76 0.03
CA VAL A 86 -4.99 3.07 -0.19
C VAL A 86 -4.83 4.58 -0.34
N VAL A 87 -3.85 5.14 0.35
CA VAL A 87 -3.45 6.55 0.26
C VAL A 87 -1.99 6.62 -0.17
N THR A 88 -1.65 7.60 -1.00
CA THR A 88 -0.26 7.89 -1.35
C THR A 88 0.03 9.39 -1.28
N VAL A 89 1.16 9.75 -0.68
CA VAL A 89 1.61 11.13 -0.45
C VAL A 89 3.14 11.23 -0.60
N PRO A 90 3.70 12.40 -0.94
CA PRO A 90 5.14 12.63 -0.86
C PRO A 90 5.65 12.31 0.56
N VAL A 91 6.88 11.79 0.69
CA VAL A 91 7.39 11.35 1.99
C VAL A 91 7.48 12.52 3.00
N GLU A 92 7.70 13.73 2.51
CA GLU A 92 7.77 14.96 3.30
C GLU A 92 6.43 15.33 3.94
N GLU A 93 5.31 14.87 3.38
CA GLU A 93 3.97 15.08 3.92
C GLU A 93 3.58 14.04 4.99
N ALA A 94 4.40 13.01 5.20
CA ALA A 94 4.16 11.93 6.15
C ALA A 94 5.38 11.66 7.08
N PRO A 95 5.83 12.65 7.88
CA PRO A 95 7.01 12.51 8.73
C PRO A 95 6.87 11.36 9.74
N GLU A 96 5.67 11.12 10.28
CA GLU A 96 5.42 10.02 11.22
C GLU A 96 5.61 8.63 10.58
N ALA A 97 5.19 8.47 9.32
CA ALA A 97 5.39 7.24 8.56
C ALA A 97 6.88 6.95 8.37
N ARG A 98 7.67 8.00 8.12
CA ARG A 98 9.11 7.91 7.99
C ARG A 98 9.79 7.50 9.30
N VAL A 99 9.44 8.17 10.41
CA VAL A 99 9.99 7.85 11.74
C VAL A 99 9.65 6.42 12.15
N SER A 100 8.40 5.99 11.94
CA SER A 100 7.97 4.61 12.22
C SER A 100 8.77 3.57 11.44
N ALA A 101 9.03 3.84 10.16
CA ALA A 101 9.83 2.95 9.32
C ALA A 101 11.30 2.85 9.75
N GLU A 102 11.90 3.98 10.12
CA GLU A 102 13.28 4.03 10.64
C GLU A 102 13.41 3.27 11.96
N ALA A 103 12.48 3.49 12.90
CA ALA A 103 12.44 2.77 14.16
C ALA A 103 12.30 1.25 13.95
N GLY A 104 11.41 0.85 13.03
CA GLY A 104 11.20 -0.56 12.71
C GLY A 104 12.38 -1.21 11.98
N ALA A 105 13.11 -0.45 11.13
CA ALA A 105 14.35 -0.92 10.51
C ALA A 105 15.47 -1.09 11.54
N ALA A 106 15.58 -0.16 12.49
CA ALA A 106 16.54 -0.25 13.58
C ALA A 106 16.26 -1.46 14.49
N ALA A 107 14.97 -1.77 14.74
CA ALA A 107 14.56 -2.92 15.56
C ALA A 107 15.02 -4.28 15.02
N ILE A 108 15.33 -4.38 13.72
CA ILE A 108 15.88 -5.59 13.09
C ILE A 108 17.38 -5.48 12.77
N GLY A 109 18.06 -4.47 13.31
CA GLY A 109 19.49 -4.26 13.11
C GLY A 109 19.87 -3.78 11.70
N GLY A 110 18.96 -3.17 10.94
CA GLY A 110 19.28 -2.59 9.63
C GLY A 110 19.63 -3.61 8.56
N ALA A 111 18.92 -4.74 8.49
CA ALA A 111 19.16 -5.83 7.54
C ALA A 111 18.85 -5.48 6.05
N GLY A 112 19.42 -4.39 5.53
CA GLY A 112 19.17 -3.81 4.21
C GLY A 112 17.86 -3.03 4.08
N MET A 113 16.96 -3.16 5.06
CA MET A 113 15.70 -2.41 5.08
C MET A 113 15.90 -0.93 5.41
N ASP A 114 16.91 -0.61 6.21
CA ASP A 114 17.36 0.75 6.49
C ASP A 114 17.71 1.52 5.20
N VAL A 115 18.41 0.88 4.26
CA VAL A 115 18.73 1.45 2.94
C VAL A 115 17.46 1.70 2.13
N LEU A 116 16.50 0.77 2.17
CA LEU A 116 15.22 0.95 1.46
C LEU A 116 14.40 2.08 2.07
N VAL A 117 14.33 2.15 3.40
CA VAL A 117 13.69 3.25 4.13
C VAL A 117 14.34 4.57 3.72
N GLN A 118 15.67 4.67 3.77
CA GLN A 118 16.42 5.88 3.40
C GLN A 118 16.10 6.39 1.99
N ARG A 119 15.98 5.49 1.01
CA ARG A 119 15.68 5.82 -0.38
C ARG A 119 14.21 6.14 -0.64
N GLY A 120 13.33 5.93 0.33
CA GLY A 120 11.90 6.22 0.21
C GLY A 120 11.63 7.69 -0.11
N ARG A 121 10.99 7.94 -1.26
CA ARG A 121 10.57 9.28 -1.72
C ARG A 121 9.06 9.47 -1.64
N ARG A 122 8.30 8.38 -1.53
CA ARG A 122 6.85 8.37 -1.46
C ARG A 122 6.36 7.39 -0.42
N VAL A 123 5.33 7.79 0.31
CA VAL A 123 4.64 6.94 1.27
C VAL A 123 3.37 6.41 0.62
N TRP A 124 3.23 5.09 0.65
CA TRP A 124 1.98 4.38 0.32
C TRP A 124 1.45 3.76 1.60
N GLN A 125 0.20 4.03 1.94
CA GLN A 125 -0.45 3.50 3.13
C GLN A 125 -1.69 2.71 2.73
N VAL A 126 -1.71 1.45 3.16
CA VAL A 126 -2.88 0.56 3.02
C VAL A 126 -3.58 0.53 4.37
N SER A 127 -4.81 1.01 4.42
CA SER A 127 -5.61 0.98 5.66
C SER A 127 -5.70 -0.44 6.21
N SER A 128 -5.44 -0.62 7.51
CA SER A 128 -5.70 -1.89 8.19
C SER A 128 -7.18 -2.09 8.51
N GLU A 129 -7.98 -1.03 8.39
CA GLU A 129 -9.43 -1.11 8.56
C GLU A 129 -10.10 -1.57 7.25
N VAL A 130 -11.01 -2.53 7.39
CA VAL A 130 -11.84 -3.02 6.28
C VAL A 130 -13.14 -2.21 6.24
N ALA A 131 -13.33 -1.43 5.18
CA ALA A 131 -14.53 -0.60 5.03
C ALA A 131 -15.79 -1.43 4.70
N ALA A 132 -15.61 -2.57 4.02
CA ALA A 132 -16.65 -3.56 3.74
C ALA A 132 -15.99 -4.87 3.29
N GLY A 133 -16.64 -6.01 3.56
CA GLY A 133 -16.11 -7.35 3.26
C GLY A 133 -15.85 -8.16 4.53
N ASP A 134 -15.46 -9.43 4.37
CA ASP A 134 -15.30 -10.41 5.45
C ASP A 134 -13.85 -10.93 5.61
N ASP A 135 -12.90 -10.38 4.86
CA ASP A 135 -11.51 -10.86 4.85
C ASP A 135 -10.57 -9.93 5.63
N PRO A 136 -10.25 -10.23 6.92
CA PRO A 136 -9.39 -9.38 7.75
C PRO A 136 -7.94 -9.32 7.24
N ASP A 137 -7.53 -10.27 6.40
CA ASP A 137 -6.19 -10.32 5.83
C ASP A 137 -6.04 -9.52 4.53
N ALA A 138 -7.15 -9.03 3.95
CA ALA A 138 -7.12 -8.33 2.67
C ALA A 138 -6.18 -7.10 2.67
N PRO A 139 -6.13 -6.27 3.73
CA PRO A 139 -5.13 -5.21 3.86
C PRO A 139 -3.68 -5.69 3.76
N LEU A 140 -3.32 -6.76 4.49
CA LEU A 140 -1.96 -7.29 4.48
C LEU A 140 -1.62 -7.91 3.11
N ALA A 141 -2.57 -8.60 2.47
CA ALA A 141 -2.41 -9.13 1.13
C ALA A 141 -2.16 -8.01 0.11
N LEU A 142 -2.93 -6.92 0.17
CA LEU A 142 -2.74 -5.76 -0.68
C LEU A 142 -1.39 -5.08 -0.42
N ALA A 143 -1.00 -4.88 0.85
CA ALA A 143 0.30 -4.34 1.21
C ALA A 143 1.45 -5.22 0.67
N ALA A 144 1.34 -6.55 0.74
CA ALA A 144 2.33 -7.47 0.19
C ALA A 144 2.46 -7.36 -1.34
N ILE A 145 1.33 -7.23 -2.03
CA ILE A 145 1.29 -7.03 -3.49
C ILE A 145 1.97 -5.70 -3.85
N LEU A 146 1.60 -4.60 -3.18
CA LEU A 146 2.19 -3.30 -3.42
C LEU A 146 3.69 -3.28 -3.09
N ALA A 147 4.13 -3.89 -2.00
CA ALA A 147 5.55 -4.02 -1.65
C ALA A 147 6.36 -4.70 -2.77
N SER A 148 5.79 -5.71 -3.42
CA SER A 148 6.45 -6.43 -4.53
C SER A 148 6.59 -5.60 -5.81
N ILE A 149 5.76 -4.57 -5.97
CA ILE A 149 5.73 -3.67 -7.14
C ILE A 149 6.60 -2.46 -6.88
N LEU A 150 6.40 -1.84 -5.71
CA LEU A 150 7.05 -0.62 -5.27
C LEU A 150 8.47 -0.86 -4.76
N LEU A 151 8.88 -2.12 -4.60
CA LEU A 151 10.17 -2.52 -4.04
C LEU A 151 10.41 -1.87 -2.65
N ALA A 152 9.36 -1.88 -1.84
CA ALA A 152 9.29 -1.17 -0.56
C ALA A 152 9.19 -2.13 0.62
N PRO A 153 9.78 -1.80 1.79
CA PRO A 153 9.52 -2.51 3.02
C PRO A 153 8.09 -2.26 3.50
N ILE A 154 7.53 -3.19 4.26
CA ILE A 154 6.23 -3.06 4.91
C ILE A 154 6.46 -2.77 6.39
N VAL A 155 5.96 -1.63 6.83
CA VAL A 155 5.83 -1.27 8.25
C VAL A 155 4.43 -1.63 8.70
N PRO A 156 4.25 -2.49 9.71
CA PRO A 156 2.92 -2.85 10.19
C PRO A 156 2.24 -1.67 10.92
N PRO A 157 0.90 -1.70 11.03
CA PRO A 157 0.15 -0.73 11.82
C PRO A 157 0.66 -0.68 13.27
N GLY A 158 0.91 0.53 13.77
CA GLY A 158 1.47 0.77 15.11
C GLY A 158 3.00 0.67 15.16
N GLY A 159 3.66 0.38 14.04
CA GLY A 159 5.10 0.17 13.97
C GLY A 159 5.52 -1.22 14.45
N GLY A 160 6.81 -1.37 14.77
CA GLY A 160 7.43 -2.64 15.16
C GLY A 160 8.28 -3.24 14.06
N THR A 161 8.48 -4.56 14.10
CA THR A 161 9.37 -5.26 13.17
C THR A 161 8.85 -5.15 11.73
N ILE A 162 9.59 -4.42 10.90
CA ILE A 162 9.30 -4.30 9.47
C ILE A 162 9.67 -5.57 8.73
N PHE A 163 9.04 -5.81 7.59
CA PHE A 163 9.25 -7.02 6.80
C PHE A 163 9.09 -6.77 5.31
N GLY A 164 9.67 -7.65 4.49
CA GLY A 164 9.44 -7.68 3.05
C GLY A 164 8.30 -8.63 2.66
N VAL A 165 8.15 -8.83 1.36
CA VAL A 165 7.11 -9.72 0.77
C VAL A 165 7.14 -11.12 1.36
N LYS A 166 8.34 -11.71 1.60
CA LYS A 166 8.46 -13.03 2.23
C LYS A 166 7.77 -13.09 3.60
N GLY A 167 8.08 -12.14 4.49
CA GLY A 167 7.47 -12.08 5.83
C GLY A 167 5.97 -11.79 5.79
N ALA A 168 5.48 -11.07 4.77
CA ALA A 168 4.05 -10.89 4.57
C ALA A 168 3.36 -12.19 4.14
N ARG A 169 3.98 -12.97 3.24
CA ARG A 169 3.44 -14.27 2.80
C ARG A 169 3.36 -15.28 3.94
N GLU A 170 4.38 -15.35 4.79
CA GLU A 170 4.38 -16.20 5.99
C GLU A 170 3.19 -15.87 6.90
N ARG A 171 2.95 -14.58 7.17
CA ARG A 171 1.80 -14.11 7.97
C ARG A 171 0.45 -14.41 7.34
N LEU A 172 0.39 -14.44 6.00
CA LEU A 172 -0.82 -14.78 5.24
C LEU A 172 -1.04 -16.30 5.08
N GLY A 173 -0.13 -17.14 5.58
CA GLY A 173 -0.19 -18.60 5.38
C GLY A 173 0.04 -19.02 3.91
N LEU A 174 0.81 -18.24 3.15
CA LEU A 174 1.12 -18.45 1.72
C LEU A 174 2.57 -18.93 1.48
N ALA A 175 3.27 -19.35 2.55
CA ALA A 175 4.64 -19.84 2.49
C ALA A 175 4.71 -21.27 1.95
#